data_AF-A0A1H2U0A4-F1
#
_entry.id   AF-A0A1H2U0A4-F1
#
_cell.length_a   1.000
_cell.length_b   1.000
_cell.length_c   1.000
_cell.angle_alpha   90.00
_cell.angle_beta   90.00
_cell.angle_gamma   90.00
#
_symmetry.space_group_name_H-M   'P 1'
#
loop_
_entity.id
_entity.type
_entity.pdbx_description
1 polymer ?
#
loop_
_entity_poly.entity_id
_entity_poly.type
_entity_poly.pdbx_seq_one_letter_code
_entity_poly.pdbx_strand_id
1 'polypeptide(L)'
;MKRLVSIAVCFITIISIAITNINAKTTTVYYGFYGSETTVFKKKGNKLTVKVRSPIDYYKKNRLFTGKTKGKKKTFKLSKKIKYYSAEVDNHMRLYNPKSVKKGSLKKIKNSIKDAQNDYGECYIILVVKNGVASKILACFS
;
A
#
# COMPACT_ATOMS: atom_id res chain seq x y z
N MET A 1 -24.87 -8.38 -45.35
CA MET A 1 -25.40 -7.81 -44.08
C MET A 1 -25.09 -8.66 -42.84
N LYS A 2 -25.39 -9.96 -42.80
CA LYS A 2 -25.18 -10.82 -41.60
C LYS A 2 -23.73 -10.85 -41.06
N ARG A 3 -22.71 -10.85 -41.93
CA ARG A 3 -21.28 -10.85 -41.52
C ARG A 3 -20.81 -9.53 -40.87
N LEU A 4 -21.28 -8.38 -41.37
CA LEU A 4 -20.95 -7.06 -40.81
C LEU A 4 -21.56 -6.87 -39.41
N VAL A 5 -22.77 -7.39 -39.19
CA VAL A 5 -23.44 -7.37 -37.89
C VAL A 5 -22.70 -8.23 -36.88
N SER A 6 -22.23 -9.44 -37.25
CA SER A 6 -21.42 -10.28 -36.35
C SER A 6 -20.10 -9.62 -35.95
N ILE A 7 -19.42 -8.94 -36.87
CA ILE A 7 -18.18 -8.22 -36.58
C ILE A 7 -18.45 -7.07 -35.60
N ALA A 8 -19.48 -6.27 -35.85
CA ALA A 8 -19.88 -5.17 -34.96
C ALA A 8 -20.21 -5.66 -33.54
N VAL A 9 -20.94 -6.78 -33.42
CA VAL A 9 -21.27 -7.39 -32.14
C VAL A 9 -20.00 -7.83 -31.40
N CYS A 10 -19.07 -8.51 -32.07
CA CYS A 10 -17.80 -8.93 -31.44
C CYS A 10 -16.96 -7.74 -30.94
N PHE A 11 -16.90 -6.64 -31.70
CA PHE A 11 -16.20 -5.42 -31.26
C PHE A 11 -16.85 -4.78 -30.04
N ILE A 12 -18.19 -4.74 -29.99
CA ILE A 12 -18.93 -4.22 -28.83
C ILE A 12 -18.68 -5.09 -27.59
N THR A 13 -18.59 -6.42 -27.72
CA THR A 13 -18.28 -7.31 -26.59
C THR A 13 -16.86 -7.10 -26.09
N ILE A 14 -15.87 -6.95 -26.97
CA ILE A 14 -14.47 -6.69 -26.60
C ILE A 14 -14.35 -5.34 -25.87
N ILE A 15 -15.03 -4.30 -26.36
CA ILE A 15 -15.08 -2.99 -25.72
C ILE A 15 -15.79 -3.07 -24.37
N SER A 16 -16.89 -3.82 -24.27
CA SER A 16 -17.62 -4.00 -23.01
C SER A 16 -16.80 -4.73 -21.95
N ILE A 17 -16.03 -5.76 -22.35
CA ILE A 17 -15.08 -6.48 -21.49
C ILE A 17 -13.90 -5.58 -21.09
N ALA A 18 -13.41 -4.74 -22.01
CA ALA A 18 -12.38 -3.75 -21.70
C ALA A 18 -12.88 -2.69 -20.71
N ILE A 19 -14.11 -2.20 -20.88
CA ILE A 19 -14.75 -1.22 -19.99
C ILE A 19 -15.05 -1.81 -18.62
N THR A 20 -15.53 -3.07 -18.53
CA THR A 20 -15.73 -3.74 -17.23
C THR A 20 -14.41 -3.97 -16.49
N ASN A 21 -13.32 -4.26 -17.22
CA ASN A 21 -11.98 -4.36 -16.64
C ASN A 21 -11.38 -3.00 -16.24
N ILE A 22 -11.68 -1.92 -16.96
CA ILE A 22 -11.30 -0.54 -16.57
C ILE A 22 -12.10 -0.08 -15.34
N ASN A 23 -13.37 -0.49 -15.25
CA ASN A 23 -14.27 -0.21 -14.13
C ASN A 23 -14.11 -1.20 -12.96
N ALA A 24 -13.13 -2.12 -13.02
CA ALA A 24 -12.53 -2.70 -11.81
C ALA A 24 -11.80 -1.57 -11.07
N LYS A 25 -12.64 -0.76 -10.41
CA LYS A 25 -12.38 0.44 -9.63
C LYS A 25 -10.94 0.48 -9.17
N THR A 26 -10.19 1.51 -9.56
CA THR A 26 -8.80 1.74 -9.16
C THR A 26 -8.73 1.76 -7.63
N THR A 27 -8.59 0.59 -7.01
CA THR A 27 -8.84 0.44 -5.58
C THR A 27 -7.52 0.73 -4.90
N THR A 28 -7.44 1.95 -4.35
CA THR A 28 -6.35 2.32 -3.45
C THR A 28 -6.71 1.84 -2.06
N VAL A 29 -5.87 0.99 -1.50
CA VAL A 29 -5.98 0.49 -0.13
C VAL A 29 -4.67 0.74 0.60
N TYR A 30 -4.74 0.68 1.91
CA TYR A 30 -3.61 0.96 2.79
C TYR A 30 -3.37 -0.24 3.68
N TYR A 31 -2.09 -0.48 3.96
CA TYR A 31 -1.69 -1.42 5.00
C TYR A 31 -0.82 -0.69 6.00
N GLY A 32 -1.10 -0.87 7.28
CA GLY A 32 -0.38 -0.22 8.37
C GLY A 32 0.19 -1.25 9.34
N PHE A 33 1.36 -0.98 9.90
CA PHE A 33 1.94 -1.76 10.99
C PHE A 33 3.01 -0.96 11.73
N TYR A 34 3.23 -1.29 13.00
CA TYR A 34 4.25 -0.66 13.84
C TYR A 34 5.66 -1.15 13.46
N GLY A 35 6.58 -0.19 13.28
CA GLY A 35 7.99 -0.43 13.01
C GLY A 35 8.68 -1.16 14.17
N SER A 36 8.41 -0.74 15.41
CA SER A 36 8.87 -1.41 16.64
C SER A 36 8.49 -2.90 16.68
N GLU A 37 7.33 -3.25 16.14
CA GLU A 37 6.83 -4.64 16.11
C GLU A 37 7.29 -5.44 14.87
N THR A 38 8.10 -4.85 13.97
CA THR A 38 8.44 -5.45 12.66
C THR A 38 9.64 -6.40 12.72
N THR A 39 9.40 -7.71 12.78
CA THR A 39 10.48 -8.71 12.81
C THR A 39 11.14 -8.96 11.45
N VAL A 40 10.41 -8.77 10.34
CA VAL A 40 10.97 -8.92 8.99
C VAL A 40 10.48 -7.78 8.11
N PHE A 41 11.42 -7.05 7.51
CA PHE A 41 11.15 -6.07 6.46
C PHE A 41 12.15 -6.26 5.30
N LYS A 42 11.86 -7.23 4.42
CA LYS A 42 12.82 -7.70 3.40
C LYS A 42 12.30 -7.51 1.99
N LYS A 43 12.96 -6.64 1.23
CA LYS A 43 12.73 -6.47 -0.21
C LYS A 43 13.62 -7.44 -1.01
N LYS A 44 13.03 -8.21 -1.93
CA LYS A 44 13.73 -9.04 -2.92
C LYS A 44 13.08 -8.80 -4.29
N GLY A 45 13.80 -8.18 -5.22
CA GLY A 45 13.26 -7.79 -6.52
C GLY A 45 12.03 -6.88 -6.37
N ASN A 46 10.90 -7.28 -6.96
CA ASN A 46 9.61 -6.59 -6.89
C ASN A 46 8.71 -7.07 -5.74
N LYS A 47 9.24 -7.79 -4.75
CA LYS A 47 8.48 -8.26 -3.59
C LYS A 47 9.02 -7.65 -2.30
N LEU A 48 8.12 -7.29 -1.38
CA LEU A 48 8.43 -6.92 0.00
C LEU A 48 7.73 -7.88 0.94
N THR A 49 8.51 -8.65 1.70
CA THR A 49 7.99 -9.52 2.75
C THR A 49 8.02 -8.77 4.08
N VAL A 50 6.86 -8.70 4.73
CA VAL A 50 6.68 -8.12 6.07
C VAL A 50 6.24 -9.22 7.04
N LYS A 51 6.89 -9.29 8.21
CA LYS A 51 6.42 -10.02 9.38
C LYS A 51 6.47 -9.09 10.60
N VAL A 52 5.47 -9.18 11.45
CA VAL A 52 5.26 -8.31 12.61
C VAL A 52 4.77 -9.15 13.79
N ARG A 53 5.02 -8.69 15.02
CA ARG A 53 4.52 -9.33 16.25
C ARG A 53 3.05 -8.97 16.48
N SER A 54 2.73 -7.68 16.36
CA SER A 54 1.35 -7.16 16.30
C SER A 54 0.79 -7.24 14.89
N PRO A 55 -0.54 -7.36 14.69
CA PRO A 55 -1.08 -7.59 13.36
C PRO A 55 -0.86 -6.43 12.39
N ILE A 56 -0.80 -6.77 11.09
CA ILE A 56 -0.87 -5.80 9.99
C ILE A 56 -2.34 -5.44 9.79
N ASP A 57 -2.64 -4.16 9.77
CA ASP A 57 -3.99 -3.67 9.49
C ASP A 57 -4.18 -3.32 8.02
N TYR A 58 -5.41 -3.46 7.57
CA TYR A 58 -5.88 -3.14 6.24
C TYR A 58 -6.93 -2.03 6.31
N TYR A 59 -6.81 -1.04 5.45
CA TYR A 59 -7.73 0.10 5.38
C TYR A 59 -8.17 0.33 3.94
N LYS A 60 -9.48 0.56 3.76
CA LYS A 60 -10.05 0.94 2.46
C LYS A 60 -9.77 2.41 2.10
N LYS A 61 -9.49 3.25 3.09
CA LYS A 61 -9.26 4.70 2.97
C LYS A 61 -8.13 5.12 3.93
N ASN A 62 -7.56 6.30 3.73
CA ASN A 62 -6.58 6.90 4.66
C ASN A 62 -7.29 7.39 5.94
N ARG A 63 -7.76 6.47 6.79
CA ARG A 63 -8.50 6.74 8.04
C ARG A 63 -8.17 5.69 9.11
N LEU A 64 -7.71 6.15 10.28
CA LEU A 64 -7.17 5.32 11.36
C LEU A 64 -8.23 4.36 11.96
N PHE A 65 -9.43 4.85 12.25
CA PHE A 65 -10.49 4.05 12.92
C PHE A 65 -11.27 3.10 11.99
N THR A 66 -10.75 2.80 10.80
CA THR A 66 -11.43 1.91 9.82
C THR A 66 -10.64 0.64 9.51
N GLY A 67 -9.60 0.38 10.32
CA GLY A 67 -8.71 -0.75 10.16
C GLY A 67 -9.42 -2.09 10.34
N LYS A 68 -9.02 -3.07 9.52
CA LYS A 68 -9.32 -4.47 9.74
C LYS A 68 -8.02 -5.24 9.82
N THR A 69 -7.88 -6.08 10.83
CA THR A 69 -6.71 -6.95 10.96
C THR A 69 -6.59 -7.90 9.77
N LYS A 70 -5.39 -7.97 9.18
CA LYS A 70 -5.06 -8.87 8.05
C LYS A 70 -4.09 -9.99 8.40
N GLY A 71 -3.58 -10.01 9.64
CA GLY A 71 -2.68 -11.03 10.17
C GLY A 71 -1.23 -10.56 10.33
N LYS A 72 -0.34 -11.45 10.76
CA LYS A 72 1.03 -11.09 11.21
C LYS A 72 2.12 -11.17 10.13
N LYS A 73 1.78 -11.65 8.93
CA LYS A 73 2.73 -11.83 7.82
C LYS A 73 2.05 -11.50 6.49
N LYS A 74 2.73 -10.74 5.63
CA LYS A 74 2.25 -10.46 4.28
C LYS A 74 3.41 -10.18 3.32
N THR A 75 3.26 -10.65 2.09
CA THR A 75 4.14 -10.31 0.98
C THR A 75 3.42 -9.37 0.03
N PHE A 76 4.02 -8.23 -0.27
CA PHE A 76 3.49 -7.21 -1.16
C PHE A 76 4.23 -7.24 -2.51
N LYS A 77 3.47 -7.19 -3.60
CA LYS A 77 4.01 -6.87 -4.93
C LYS A 77 4.30 -5.37 -4.96
N LEU A 78 5.50 -4.99 -5.37
CA LEU A 78 5.96 -3.61 -5.50
C LEU A 78 5.92 -3.17 -6.96
N SER A 79 5.56 -1.91 -7.19
CA SER A 79 5.71 -1.26 -8.48
C SER A 79 7.20 -1.10 -8.82
N LYS A 80 7.55 -1.14 -10.11
CA LYS A 80 8.89 -0.78 -10.60
C LYS A 80 9.26 0.66 -10.23
N LYS A 81 8.26 1.56 -10.17
CA LYS A 81 8.40 2.98 -9.81
C LYS A 81 7.96 3.27 -8.35
N ILE A 82 8.21 2.31 -7.45
CA ILE A 82 7.87 2.45 -6.03
C ILE A 82 8.49 3.72 -5.44
N LYS A 83 7.72 4.48 -4.66
CA LYS A 83 8.18 5.71 -4.01
C LYS A 83 8.27 5.50 -2.49
N TYR A 84 9.23 6.16 -1.86
CA TYR A 84 9.50 6.07 -0.43
C TYR A 84 9.40 7.46 0.19
N TYR A 85 8.79 7.54 1.37
CA TYR A 85 8.51 8.81 2.03
C TYR A 85 8.63 8.73 3.54
N SER A 86 8.74 9.88 4.18
CA SER A 86 8.34 10.10 5.56
C SER A 86 7.11 11.01 5.62
N ALA A 87 6.33 10.93 6.69
CA ALA A 87 5.20 11.82 6.95
C ALA A 87 4.92 11.90 8.46
N GLU A 88 4.09 12.86 8.85
CA GLU A 88 3.50 12.95 10.18
C GLU A 88 2.17 12.18 10.20
N VAL A 89 1.76 11.72 11.38
CA VAL A 89 0.40 11.24 11.62
C VAL A 89 -0.54 12.45 11.75
N ASP A 90 -1.75 12.36 11.19
CA ASP A 90 -2.70 13.49 11.13
C ASP A 90 -3.66 13.42 12.31
N ASN A 91 -3.33 14.08 13.44
CA ASN A 91 -4.15 14.27 14.65
C ASN A 91 -5.24 13.19 14.87
N HIS A 92 -4.80 11.93 14.78
CA HIS A 92 -5.56 10.68 14.96
C HIS A 92 -6.70 10.38 13.96
N MET A 93 -6.97 11.23 12.96
CA MET A 93 -8.05 11.01 11.99
C MET A 93 -7.60 10.25 10.73
N ARG A 94 -6.33 10.42 10.31
CA ARG A 94 -5.77 9.74 9.12
C ARG A 94 -4.54 8.93 9.47
N LEU A 95 -4.22 7.95 8.62
CA LEU A 95 -3.00 7.14 8.76
C LEU A 95 -1.73 7.97 8.59
N TYR A 96 -1.80 9.02 7.77
CA TYR A 96 -0.75 10.01 7.58
C TYR A 96 -1.32 11.31 7.03
N ASN A 97 -0.65 12.43 7.35
CA ASN A 97 -0.94 13.75 6.81
C ASN A 97 -0.35 13.88 5.39
N PRO A 98 -1.17 14.05 4.33
CA PRO A 98 -0.65 14.20 2.97
C PRO A 98 0.20 15.46 2.76
N LYS A 99 0.00 16.50 3.57
CA LYS A 99 0.73 17.77 3.47
C LYS A 99 2.16 17.69 4.03
N SER A 100 2.43 16.75 4.92
CA SER A 100 3.74 16.55 5.56
C SER A 100 4.62 15.54 4.80
N VAL A 101 4.20 15.06 3.64
CA VAL A 101 4.89 13.97 2.93
C VAL A 101 6.23 14.46 2.36
N LYS A 102 7.33 13.94 2.90
CA LYS A 102 8.69 14.26 2.46
C LYS A 102 9.32 13.06 1.74
N LYS A 103 10.00 13.30 0.61
CA LYS A 103 10.63 12.23 -0.18
C LYS A 103 11.75 11.57 0.62
N GLY A 104 11.79 10.25 0.58
CA GLY A 104 12.76 9.43 1.32
C GLY A 104 13.37 8.32 0.47
N SER A 105 13.96 7.34 1.15
CA SER A 105 14.55 6.15 0.53
C SER A 105 14.19 4.90 1.33
N LEU A 106 14.32 3.73 0.68
CA LEU A 106 14.15 2.45 1.36
C LEU A 106 15.14 2.28 2.53
N LYS A 107 16.37 2.77 2.37
CA LYS A 107 17.39 2.72 3.43
C LYS A 107 16.93 3.50 4.66
N LYS A 108 16.38 4.71 4.48
CA LYS A 108 15.83 5.51 5.57
C LYS A 108 14.68 4.80 6.29
N ILE A 109 13.72 4.21 5.56
CA ILE A 109 12.63 3.44 6.18
C ILE A 109 13.16 2.27 7.00
N LYS A 110 14.14 1.52 6.47
CA LYS A 110 14.76 0.41 7.20
C LYS A 110 15.46 0.87 8.47
N ASN A 111 16.14 2.01 8.43
CA ASN A 111 16.77 2.59 9.60
C ASN A 111 15.71 2.99 10.63
N SER A 112 14.68 3.74 10.23
CA SER A 112 13.59 4.12 11.14
C SER A 112 12.87 2.93 11.78
N ILE A 113 12.75 1.80 11.08
CA ILE A 113 12.24 0.55 11.69
C ILE A 113 13.20 0.04 12.76
N LYS A 114 14.51 -0.04 12.46
CA LYS A 114 15.52 -0.50 13.43
C LYS A 114 15.59 0.43 14.65
N ASP A 115 15.56 1.73 14.42
CA ASP A 115 15.61 2.74 15.49
C ASP A 115 14.40 2.57 16.41
N ALA A 116 13.19 2.42 15.84
CA ALA A 116 11.97 2.15 16.61
C ALA A 116 11.98 0.82 17.38
N GLN A 117 12.77 -0.18 16.95
CA GLN A 117 12.93 -1.44 17.67
C GLN A 117 13.85 -1.31 18.88
N ASN A 118 14.83 -0.41 18.82
CA ASN A 118 15.79 -0.18 19.89
C ASN A 118 15.21 0.75 20.95
N ASP A 119 14.54 1.82 20.51
CA ASP A 119 14.14 2.92 21.40
C ASP A 119 12.63 2.92 21.70
N TYR A 120 11.90 1.88 21.30
CA TYR A 120 10.43 1.81 21.34
C TYR A 120 9.73 3.02 20.70
N GLY A 121 10.40 3.69 19.77
CA GLY A 121 9.89 4.91 19.12
C GLY A 121 8.66 4.67 18.27
N GLU A 122 7.80 5.70 18.17
CA GLU A 122 6.58 5.67 17.37
C GLU A 122 6.87 5.82 15.87
N CYS A 123 7.24 4.71 15.23
CA CYS A 123 7.38 4.62 13.79
C CYS A 123 6.26 3.72 13.24
N TYR A 124 5.30 4.31 12.54
CA TYR A 124 4.22 3.56 11.89
C TYR A 124 4.47 3.47 10.38
N ILE A 125 4.48 2.25 9.84
CA ILE A 125 4.78 2.03 8.42
C ILE A 125 3.48 1.86 7.64
N ILE A 126 3.27 2.72 6.64
CA ILE A 126 2.11 2.68 5.75
C ILE A 126 2.51 2.27 4.32
N LEU A 127 1.84 1.27 3.76
CA LEU A 127 1.94 0.91 2.34
C LEU A 127 0.68 1.34 1.59
N VAL A 128 0.86 2.15 0.55
CA VAL A 128 -0.23 2.53 -0.36
C VAL A 128 -0.25 1.58 -1.54
N VAL A 129 -1.28 0.72 -1.61
CA VAL A 129 -1.44 -0.32 -2.60
C VAL A 129 -2.53 0.09 -3.58
N LYS A 130 -2.19 0.16 -4.87
CA LYS A 130 -3.12 0.44 -5.96
C LYS A 130 -3.25 -0.80 -6.82
N ASN A 131 -4.46 -1.30 -7.01
CA ASN A 131 -4.74 -2.49 -7.84
C ASN A 131 -3.85 -3.69 -7.44
N GLY A 132 -3.73 -3.94 -6.13
CA GLY A 132 -2.89 -5.03 -5.59
C GLY A 132 -1.37 -4.80 -5.64
N VAL A 133 -0.91 -3.67 -6.18
CA VAL A 133 0.52 -3.31 -6.28
C VAL A 133 0.86 -2.14 -5.39
N ALA A 134 1.81 -2.32 -4.47
CA ALA A 134 2.33 -1.25 -3.63
C ALA A 134 3.04 -0.20 -4.49
N SER A 135 2.60 1.05 -4.35
CA SER A 135 3.08 2.20 -5.10
C SER A 135 3.82 3.22 -4.23
N LYS A 136 3.54 3.24 -2.92
CA LYS A 136 4.24 4.06 -1.93
C LYS A 136 4.48 3.28 -0.65
N ILE A 137 5.58 3.56 0.03
CA ILE A 137 5.85 3.16 1.41
C ILE A 137 6.20 4.44 2.19
N LEU A 138 5.55 4.65 3.32
CA LEU A 138 5.76 5.79 4.20
C LEU A 138 6.21 5.28 5.58
N ALA A 139 7.20 5.94 6.16
CA ALA A 139 7.44 5.90 7.60
C ALA A 139 6.76 7.13 8.22
N CYS A 140 5.83 6.90 9.13
CA CYS A 140 5.00 7.91 9.76
C CYS A 140 5.37 8.06 11.22
N PHE A 141 5.50 9.30 11.67
CA PHE A 141 5.91 9.67 13.03
C PHE A 141 4.86 10.57 13.64
N SER A 142 4.63 10.44 14.95
CA SER A 142 3.80 11.39 15.70
C SER A 142 4.58 12.66 16.06
#